data_AF-A0A7V9U176-F1
#
_entry.id   AF-A0A7V9U176-F1
#
_cell.length_a   1.000
_cell.length_b   1.000
_cell.length_c   1.000
_cell.angle_alpha   90.00
_cell.angle_beta   90.00
_cell.angle_gamma   90.00
#
_symmetry.space_group_name_H-M   'P 1'
#
loop_
_entity.id
_entity.type
_entity.pdbx_description
1 polymer ?
#
loop_
_entity_poly.entity_id
_entity_poly.type
_entity_poly.pdbx_seq_one_letter_code
_entity_poly.pdbx_strand_id
1 'polypeptide(L)'
;MSISIAQYFSGMCACGAPYSRRSWVAIDAVERPDLIGEPTQAECGPFECDACSGQNVRQEPLLVTRLSDNAPVLLALSRERLEDGRDPVEGSEPLIDNVRQRMGDVVSEVPGPLLATTFGAIAVAVERDLDADVRDIESACEAILAIDANAVDDYRRLLEAAHDTENDRRLQLALNRLTDVRTPDELMQLFQEFPELGGPGARMQAEARWSKPSTSGEPLFLAAVIEMLKTAAAGDFTSAFTEFEHAVDQLMHDEFGPEVEALLEIFGNAVIRRDYTTALEAGDRLLGIATSFHAEDLELLVVHGLAEVQLEEPGPGRVDRLERSVA
;
A
#
# COMPACT_ATOMS: atom_id res chain seq x y z
N MET A 1 -9.29 5.45 4.93
CA MET A 1 -8.93 6.85 4.59
C MET A 1 -8.73 6.93 3.08
N SER A 2 -9.08 8.03 2.40
CA SER A 2 -8.86 8.12 0.93
C SER A 2 -7.37 8.15 0.60
N ILE A 3 -6.91 7.29 -0.33
CA ILE A 3 -5.51 7.18 -0.77
C ILE A 3 -5.22 8.26 -1.81
N SER A 4 -6.20 8.57 -2.66
CA SER A 4 -6.12 9.63 -3.65
C SER A 4 -6.16 11.02 -2.97
N ILE A 5 -5.17 11.87 -3.25
CA ILE A 5 -4.98 13.16 -2.58
C ILE A 5 -4.87 14.28 -3.60
N ALA A 6 -5.67 15.33 -3.40
CA ALA A 6 -5.53 16.60 -4.11
C ALA A 6 -5.13 17.73 -3.15
N GLN A 7 -4.24 18.59 -3.60
CA GLN A 7 -3.73 19.75 -2.85
C GLN A 7 -3.88 21.03 -3.65
N TYR A 8 -3.95 22.17 -2.96
CA TYR A 8 -3.90 23.48 -3.59
C TYR A 8 -2.45 23.94 -3.70
N PHE A 9 -2.08 24.37 -4.90
CA PHE A 9 -0.78 24.92 -5.22
C PHE A 9 -0.94 26.35 -5.69
N SER A 10 -0.09 27.23 -5.17
CA SER A 10 0.01 28.61 -5.61
C SER A 10 1.37 28.85 -6.23
N GLY A 11 1.41 29.54 -7.36
CA GLY A 11 2.65 29.86 -8.05
C GLY A 11 2.53 31.11 -8.90
N MET A 12 3.55 31.36 -9.71
CA MET A 12 3.62 32.48 -10.64
C MET A 12 3.80 31.94 -12.06
N CYS A 13 2.97 32.40 -12.99
CA CYS A 13 3.18 32.14 -14.41
C CYS A 13 4.40 32.93 -14.92
N ALA A 14 4.98 32.52 -16.05
CA ALA A 14 6.05 33.24 -16.73
C ALA A 14 5.68 34.70 -17.08
N CYS A 15 4.40 35.02 -17.24
CA CYS A 15 3.92 36.40 -17.45
C CYS A 15 3.86 37.24 -16.15
N GLY A 16 4.18 36.65 -15.00
CA GLY A 16 4.12 37.29 -13.68
C GLY A 16 2.72 37.29 -13.04
N ALA A 17 1.71 36.66 -13.65
CA ALA A 17 0.41 36.49 -13.01
C ALA A 17 0.47 35.37 -11.96
N PRO A 18 -0.07 35.60 -10.74
CA PRO A 18 -0.22 34.53 -9.77
C PRO A 18 -1.31 33.55 -10.23
N TYR A 19 -1.14 32.28 -9.90
CA TYR A 19 -2.19 31.28 -10.06
C TYR A 19 -2.37 30.49 -8.76
N SER A 20 -3.58 29.96 -8.58
CA SER A 20 -3.89 28.96 -7.54
C SER A 20 -4.68 27.85 -8.20
N ARG A 21 -4.20 26.61 -8.09
CA ARG A 21 -4.86 25.45 -8.68
C ARG A 21 -4.94 24.31 -7.69
N ARG A 22 -6.03 23.56 -7.74
CA ARG A 22 -6.11 22.26 -7.10
C ARG A 22 -5.51 21.23 -8.06
N SER A 23 -4.61 20.38 -7.57
CA SER A 23 -3.97 19.35 -8.36
C SER A 23 -3.85 18.06 -7.55
N TRP A 24 -4.00 16.90 -8.19
CA TRP A 24 -3.73 15.60 -7.57
C TRP A 24 -2.24 15.44 -7.33
N VAL A 25 -1.88 14.96 -6.15
CA VAL A 25 -0.50 14.59 -5.77
C VAL A 25 -0.35 13.09 -5.59
N ALA A 26 -1.47 12.38 -5.36
CA ALA A 26 -1.53 10.93 -5.35
C ALA A 26 -2.84 10.50 -6.02
N ILE A 27 -2.76 9.53 -6.92
CA ILE A 27 -3.91 8.89 -7.56
C ILE A 27 -3.78 7.40 -7.32
N ASP A 28 -4.85 6.82 -6.82
CA ASP A 28 -4.99 5.38 -6.76
C ASP A 28 -6.03 4.92 -7.78
N ALA A 29 -5.60 4.11 -8.74
CA ALA A 29 -6.43 3.72 -9.88
C ALA A 29 -7.62 2.83 -9.50
N VAL A 30 -7.52 2.07 -8.40
CA VAL A 30 -8.62 1.24 -7.88
C VAL A 30 -9.65 2.10 -7.14
N GLU A 31 -9.19 3.08 -6.35
CA GLU A 31 -10.09 4.00 -5.63
C GLU A 31 -10.77 5.00 -6.58
N ARG A 32 -10.05 5.48 -7.60
CA ARG A 32 -10.49 6.54 -8.51
C ARG A 32 -10.25 6.15 -9.98
N PRO A 33 -10.93 5.10 -10.48
CA PRO A 33 -10.83 4.69 -11.88
C PRO A 33 -11.33 5.78 -12.84
N ASP A 34 -12.18 6.70 -12.37
CA ASP A 34 -12.62 7.88 -13.12
C ASP A 34 -11.48 8.85 -13.45
N LEU A 35 -10.41 8.87 -12.65
CA LEU A 35 -9.20 9.65 -12.92
C LEU A 35 -8.26 8.96 -13.93
N ILE A 36 -8.47 7.67 -14.22
CA ILE A 36 -7.63 6.85 -15.10
C ILE A 36 -8.13 6.85 -16.56
N GLY A 37 -9.33 7.39 -16.82
CA GLY A 37 -9.90 7.54 -18.17
C GLY A 37 -10.11 8.99 -18.64
N GLU A 38 -9.89 9.97 -17.75
CA GLU A 38 -9.83 11.39 -18.09
C GLU A 38 -8.45 11.99 -17.75
N PRO A 39 -7.34 11.53 -18.35
CA PRO A 39 -6.12 12.30 -18.32
C PRO A 39 -6.31 13.47 -19.27
N THR A 40 -7.16 14.43 -18.91
CA THR A 40 -7.03 15.71 -19.57
C THR A 40 -5.60 16.14 -19.30
N GLN A 41 -4.93 16.57 -20.34
CA GLN A 41 -3.60 17.17 -20.34
C GLN A 41 -3.42 18.27 -19.27
N ALA A 42 -4.46 18.62 -18.50
CA ALA A 42 -4.47 19.50 -17.34
C ALA A 42 -3.87 18.89 -16.05
N GLU A 43 -4.00 17.57 -15.78
CA GLU A 43 -3.57 16.99 -14.49
C GLU A 43 -2.15 16.40 -14.53
N CYS A 44 -1.81 15.75 -15.66
CA CYS A 44 -0.49 15.19 -15.97
C CYS A 44 0.27 16.02 -17.03
N GLY A 45 -0.20 17.22 -17.38
CA GLY A 45 0.41 18.02 -18.43
C GLY A 45 0.40 19.52 -18.15
N PRO A 46 0.75 20.33 -19.15
CA PRO A 46 0.79 21.77 -18.99
C PRO A 46 -0.62 22.36 -18.82
N PHE A 47 -0.77 23.34 -17.93
CA PHE A 47 -2.02 24.08 -17.75
C PHE A 47 -1.91 25.49 -18.31
N GLU A 48 -3.02 26.01 -18.81
CA GLU A 48 -3.08 27.36 -19.38
C GLU A 48 -3.23 28.43 -18.28
N CYS A 49 -2.50 29.54 -18.40
CA CYS A 49 -2.66 30.69 -17.52
C CYS A 49 -3.82 31.58 -17.99
N ASP A 50 -4.80 31.82 -17.11
CA ASP A 50 -5.96 32.66 -17.39
C ASP A 50 -5.62 34.10 -17.84
N ALA A 51 -4.43 34.61 -17.47
CA ALA A 51 -4.03 35.98 -17.78
C ALA A 51 -3.35 36.15 -19.14
N CYS A 52 -2.59 35.15 -19.60
CA CYS A 52 -1.77 35.27 -20.81
C CYS A 52 -1.93 34.12 -21.81
N SER A 53 -2.79 33.14 -21.51
CA SER A 53 -2.93 31.90 -22.27
C SER A 53 -1.64 31.09 -22.43
N GLY A 54 -0.62 31.41 -21.62
CA GLY A 54 0.65 30.69 -21.62
C GLY A 54 0.53 29.34 -20.92
N GLN A 55 1.19 28.32 -21.47
CA GLN A 55 1.27 27.01 -20.85
C GLN A 55 2.29 26.99 -19.71
N ASN A 56 1.89 26.44 -18.57
CA ASN A 56 2.71 26.24 -17.40
C ASN A 56 2.90 24.74 -17.20
N VAL A 57 4.15 24.30 -17.16
CA VAL A 57 4.48 22.90 -16.94
C VAL A 57 4.32 22.57 -15.46
N ARG A 58 3.64 21.47 -15.17
CA ARG A 58 3.52 20.92 -13.82
C ARG A 58 4.91 20.67 -13.22
N GLN A 59 5.11 21.12 -11.98
CA GLN A 59 6.35 20.87 -11.22
C GLN A 59 6.11 19.95 -10.02
N GLU A 60 4.87 19.86 -9.56
CA GLU A 60 4.51 19.08 -8.38
C GLU A 60 4.54 17.57 -8.69
N PRO A 61 5.21 16.74 -7.86
CA PRO A 61 5.19 15.30 -8.05
C PRO A 61 3.78 14.72 -8.08
N LEU A 62 3.59 13.64 -8.82
CA LEU A 62 2.35 12.86 -8.82
C LEU A 62 2.69 11.40 -8.59
N LEU A 63 2.19 10.84 -7.49
CA LEU A 63 2.30 9.41 -7.21
C LEU A 63 1.09 8.69 -7.81
N VAL A 64 1.30 7.59 -8.53
CA VAL A 64 0.23 6.78 -9.11
C VAL A 64 0.38 5.32 -8.68
N THR A 65 -0.67 4.77 -8.06
CA THR A 65 -0.68 3.41 -7.50
C THR A 65 -1.74 2.54 -8.15
N ARG A 66 -1.48 1.22 -8.19
CA ARG A 66 -2.42 0.15 -8.59
C ARG A 66 -3.02 0.32 -10.00
N LEU A 67 -2.22 0.77 -10.96
CA LEU A 67 -2.64 0.83 -12.38
C LEU A 67 -3.09 -0.54 -12.92
N SER A 68 -2.44 -1.60 -12.45
CA SER A 68 -2.88 -2.98 -12.54
C SER A 68 -2.45 -3.70 -11.26
N ASP A 69 -2.85 -4.97 -11.10
CA ASP A 69 -2.49 -5.80 -9.93
C ASP A 69 -0.98 -5.93 -9.75
N ASN A 70 -0.23 -6.01 -10.85
CA ASN A 70 1.23 -6.17 -10.81
C ASN A 70 1.97 -4.86 -11.07
N ALA A 71 1.33 -3.82 -11.63
CA ALA A 71 2.00 -2.59 -12.05
C ALA A 71 2.91 -1.96 -10.98
N PRO A 72 4.08 -1.40 -11.36
CA PRO A 72 4.90 -0.63 -10.45
C PRO A 72 4.15 0.60 -9.95
N VAL A 73 4.55 1.10 -8.78
CA VAL A 73 4.12 2.43 -8.35
C VAL A 73 4.97 3.48 -9.04
N LEU A 74 4.29 4.46 -9.62
CA LEU A 74 4.93 5.47 -10.46
C LEU A 74 5.01 6.81 -9.76
N LEU A 75 6.17 7.46 -9.82
CA LEU A 75 6.36 8.84 -9.40
C LEU A 75 6.62 9.72 -10.62
N ALA A 76 5.60 10.49 -11.01
CA ALA A 76 5.71 11.47 -12.08
C ALA A 76 6.49 12.69 -11.61
N LEU A 77 7.50 13.09 -12.37
CA LEU A 77 8.32 14.27 -12.11
C LEU A 77 8.52 15.10 -13.38
N SER A 78 8.96 16.34 -13.21
CA SER A 78 9.39 17.16 -14.34
C SER A 78 10.68 16.59 -14.94
N ARG A 79 10.84 16.74 -16.27
CA ARG A 79 12.04 16.25 -16.98
C ARG A 79 13.32 16.86 -16.41
N GLU A 80 13.29 18.15 -16.04
CA GLU A 80 14.41 18.83 -15.38
C GLU A 80 14.86 18.12 -14.10
N ARG A 81 13.92 17.67 -13.26
CA ARG A 81 14.23 16.96 -12.01
C ARG A 81 14.77 15.55 -12.24
N LEU A 82 14.40 14.90 -13.34
CA LEU A 82 14.96 13.59 -13.70
C LEU A 82 16.38 13.71 -14.31
N GLU A 83 16.66 14.83 -14.97
CA GLU A 83 17.93 15.06 -15.69
C GLU A 83 18.99 15.78 -14.86
N ASP A 84 18.64 16.33 -13.69
CA ASP A 84 19.55 17.12 -12.85
C ASP A 84 20.64 16.29 -12.13
N GLY A 85 20.58 14.96 -12.24
CA GLY A 85 21.55 14.01 -11.69
C GLY A 85 21.45 13.78 -10.18
N ARG A 86 20.44 14.33 -9.51
CA ARG A 86 20.12 14.03 -8.11
C ARG A 86 19.21 12.79 -8.02
N ASP A 87 18.99 12.32 -6.80
CA ASP A 87 18.01 11.27 -6.55
C ASP A 87 16.61 11.82 -6.94
N PRO A 88 15.91 11.21 -7.92
CA PRO A 88 14.63 11.70 -8.37
C PRO A 88 13.56 11.68 -7.26
N VAL A 89 13.71 10.79 -6.28
CA VAL A 89 12.75 10.62 -5.17
C VAL A 89 12.94 11.68 -4.08
N GLU A 90 14.09 12.36 -4.02
CA GLU A 90 14.45 13.32 -2.98
C GLU A 90 13.39 14.41 -2.79
N GLY A 91 12.80 14.53 -1.60
CA GLY A 91 11.74 15.49 -1.27
C GLY A 91 10.31 15.01 -1.54
N SER A 92 10.13 13.77 -2.02
CA SER A 92 8.82 13.12 -2.16
C SER A 92 8.51 12.14 -1.03
N GLU A 93 9.42 11.94 -0.08
CA GLU A 93 9.28 11.00 1.05
C GLU A 93 8.03 11.28 1.89
N PRO A 94 7.69 12.54 2.26
CA PRO A 94 6.49 12.80 3.03
C PRO A 94 5.20 12.43 2.29
N LEU A 95 5.18 12.54 0.95
CA LEU A 95 4.04 12.15 0.13
C LEU A 95 3.91 10.63 0.10
N ILE A 96 5.02 9.92 -0.14
CA ILE A 96 5.08 8.47 -0.19
C ILE A 96 4.64 7.88 1.16
N ASP A 97 5.16 8.41 2.27
CA ASP A 97 4.83 7.94 3.61
C ASP A 97 3.37 8.21 3.98
N ASN A 98 2.82 9.37 3.58
CA ASN A 98 1.40 9.69 3.79
C ASN A 98 0.48 8.74 3.01
N VAL A 99 0.82 8.45 1.75
CA VAL A 99 0.07 7.47 0.94
C VAL A 99 0.17 6.07 1.54
N ARG A 100 1.36 5.64 1.97
CA ARG A 100 1.55 4.36 2.68
C ARG A 100 0.72 4.26 3.95
N GLN A 101 0.73 5.28 4.80
CA GLN A 101 -0.07 5.32 6.03
C GLN A 101 -1.58 5.22 5.74
N ARG A 102 -2.04 5.82 4.63
CA ARG A 102 -3.45 5.76 4.20
C ARG A 102 -3.87 4.40 3.67
N MET A 103 -2.96 3.70 3.02
CA MET A 103 -3.16 2.33 2.53
C MET A 103 -3.28 1.33 3.68
N GLY A 104 -2.66 1.63 4.83
CA GLY A 104 -2.72 0.81 6.04
C GLY A 104 -1.95 -0.51 5.92
N ASP A 105 -2.02 -1.32 6.97
CA ASP A 105 -1.24 -2.56 7.09
C ASP A 105 -1.83 -3.73 6.26
N VAL A 106 -3.12 -3.64 5.91
CA VAL A 106 -3.84 -4.65 5.10
C VAL A 106 -3.46 -4.59 3.61
N VAL A 107 -2.92 -3.46 3.14
CA VAL A 107 -2.41 -3.28 1.77
C VAL A 107 -0.90 -3.07 1.81
N SER A 108 -0.23 -3.70 2.78
CA SER A 108 1.17 -3.45 3.11
C SER A 108 2.06 -3.72 1.90
N GLU A 109 2.54 -2.60 1.36
CA GLU A 109 3.51 -2.41 0.28
C GLU A 109 2.86 -2.15 -1.08
N VAL A 110 2.65 -0.85 -1.36
CA VAL A 110 2.93 -0.19 -2.65
C VAL A 110 3.76 -1.14 -3.54
N PRO A 111 3.12 -1.91 -4.43
CA PRO A 111 3.72 -3.12 -4.97
C PRO A 111 4.93 -2.78 -5.84
N GLY A 112 6.10 -3.23 -5.37
CA GLY A 112 7.40 -3.13 -6.01
C GLY A 112 7.89 -1.71 -6.29
N PRO A 113 9.07 -1.62 -6.91
CA PRO A 113 9.89 -0.44 -6.79
C PRO A 113 9.17 0.79 -7.29
N LEU A 114 9.33 1.87 -6.53
CA LEU A 114 8.91 3.19 -6.96
C LEU A 114 9.71 3.56 -8.22
N LEU A 115 9.04 3.63 -9.36
CA LEU A 115 9.66 4.03 -10.62
C LEU A 115 9.39 5.51 -10.87
N ALA A 116 10.47 6.31 -10.87
CA ALA A 116 10.40 7.70 -11.25
C ALA A 116 10.33 7.83 -12.77
N THR A 117 9.40 8.63 -13.28
CA THR A 117 9.20 8.81 -14.72
C THR A 117 8.62 10.20 -15.04
N THR A 118 8.50 10.55 -16.31
CA THR A 118 7.91 11.83 -16.73
C THR A 118 6.39 11.79 -16.65
N PHE A 119 5.76 12.96 -16.51
CA PHE A 119 4.31 13.05 -16.58
C PHE A 119 3.74 12.57 -17.92
N GLY A 120 4.50 12.73 -19.02
CA GLY A 120 4.10 12.22 -20.33
C GLY A 120 4.04 10.69 -20.38
N ALA A 121 5.04 10.00 -19.83
CA ALA A 121 5.03 8.54 -19.76
C ALA A 121 3.88 8.00 -18.89
N ILE A 122 3.55 8.69 -17.78
CA ILE A 122 2.39 8.32 -16.97
C ILE A 122 1.08 8.58 -17.69
N ALA A 123 0.94 9.70 -18.41
CA ALA A 123 -0.26 9.98 -19.19
C ALA A 123 -0.53 8.89 -20.24
N VAL A 124 0.54 8.30 -20.79
CA VAL A 124 0.42 7.12 -21.67
C VAL A 124 0.08 5.86 -20.88
N ALA A 125 0.79 5.60 -19.77
CA ALA A 125 0.64 4.38 -18.98
C ALA A 125 -0.77 4.21 -18.39
N VAL A 126 -1.43 5.30 -17.99
CA VAL A 126 -2.79 5.26 -17.40
C VAL A 126 -3.86 4.84 -18.42
N GLU A 127 -3.64 5.10 -19.70
CA GLU A 127 -4.60 4.77 -20.77
C GLU A 127 -4.39 3.36 -21.36
N ARG A 128 -3.37 2.64 -20.89
CA ARG A 128 -2.90 1.40 -21.52
C ARG A 128 -2.81 0.26 -20.52
N ASP A 129 -2.84 -0.95 -21.07
CA ASP A 129 -2.53 -2.15 -20.31
C ASP A 129 -1.01 -2.26 -20.18
N LEU A 130 -0.49 -1.75 -19.06
CA LEU A 130 0.95 -1.71 -18.78
C LEU A 130 1.57 -3.12 -18.75
N ASP A 131 0.83 -4.13 -18.26
CA ASP A 131 1.33 -5.51 -18.21
C ASP A 131 1.37 -6.14 -19.61
N ALA A 132 0.43 -5.80 -20.50
CA ALA A 132 0.51 -6.19 -21.90
C ALA A 132 1.67 -5.49 -22.63
N ASP A 133 1.84 -4.19 -22.40
CA ASP A 133 2.91 -3.41 -23.04
C ASP A 133 4.31 -3.84 -22.60
N VAL A 134 4.50 -4.21 -21.32
CA VAL A 134 5.78 -4.75 -20.82
C VAL A 134 6.17 -6.06 -21.53
N ARG A 135 5.20 -6.87 -21.96
CA ARG A 135 5.47 -8.13 -22.69
C ARG A 135 5.87 -7.91 -24.15
N ASP A 136 5.56 -6.76 -24.72
CA ASP A 136 5.86 -6.40 -26.11
C ASP A 136 6.17 -4.89 -26.24
N ILE A 137 7.32 -4.51 -25.69
CA ILE A 137 7.76 -3.10 -25.58
C ILE A 137 7.84 -2.42 -26.95
N GLU A 138 8.31 -3.12 -27.98
CA GLU A 138 8.46 -2.54 -29.32
C GLU A 138 7.10 -2.21 -29.95
N SER A 139 6.14 -3.15 -29.89
CA SER A 139 4.78 -2.91 -30.38
C SER A 139 4.09 -1.77 -29.63
N ALA A 140 4.27 -1.70 -28.31
CA ALA A 140 3.78 -0.58 -27.50
C ALA A 140 4.40 0.75 -27.95
N CYS A 141 5.72 0.80 -28.15
CA CYS A 141 6.41 2.02 -28.60
C CYS A 141 5.98 2.46 -30.01
N GLU A 142 5.77 1.53 -30.95
CA GLU A 142 5.26 1.84 -32.29
C GLU A 142 3.85 2.48 -32.24
N ALA A 143 2.98 1.97 -31.35
CA ALA A 143 1.65 2.55 -31.15
C ALA A 143 1.71 3.99 -30.61
N ILE A 144 2.65 4.28 -29.70
CA ILE A 144 2.85 5.64 -29.15
C ILE A 144 3.49 6.57 -30.17
N LEU A 145 4.44 6.09 -30.97
CA LEU A 145 5.11 6.88 -32.00
C LEU A 145 4.13 7.46 -33.02
N ALA A 146 3.02 6.75 -33.29
CA ALA A 146 1.95 7.22 -34.15
C ALA A 146 1.15 8.41 -33.58
N ILE A 147 1.24 8.66 -32.27
CA ILE A 147 0.47 9.67 -31.53
C ILE A 147 1.38 10.82 -31.06
N ASP A 148 2.44 10.51 -30.31
CA ASP A 148 3.40 11.48 -29.77
C ASP A 148 4.83 10.91 -29.75
N ALA A 149 5.62 11.34 -30.73
CA ALA A 149 7.03 10.94 -30.84
C ALA A 149 7.89 11.37 -29.64
N ASN A 150 7.50 12.40 -28.89
CA ASN A 150 8.28 12.89 -27.76
C ASN A 150 8.08 12.06 -26.48
N ALA A 151 6.99 11.29 -26.41
CA ALA A 151 6.67 10.44 -25.26
C ALA A 151 7.28 9.03 -25.37
N VAL A 152 7.67 8.60 -26.59
CA VAL A 152 8.14 7.23 -26.87
C VAL A 152 9.36 6.86 -26.03
N ASP A 153 10.39 7.71 -25.98
CA ASP A 153 11.62 7.39 -25.27
C ASP A 153 11.40 7.30 -23.75
N ASP A 154 10.58 8.19 -23.18
CA ASP A 154 10.25 8.16 -21.76
C ASP A 154 9.38 6.93 -21.43
N TYR A 155 8.42 6.60 -22.29
CA TYR A 155 7.58 5.42 -22.12
C TYR A 155 8.37 4.12 -22.27
N ARG A 156 9.29 4.03 -23.25
CA ARG A 156 10.19 2.89 -23.40
C ARG A 156 11.00 2.64 -22.13
N ARG A 157 11.62 3.69 -21.58
CA ARG A 157 12.38 3.59 -20.32
C ARG A 157 11.52 3.11 -19.16
N LEU A 158 10.28 3.58 -19.09
CA LEU A 158 9.32 3.11 -18.09
C LEU A 158 9.02 1.61 -18.27
N LEU A 159 8.74 1.16 -19.49
CA LEU A 159 8.45 -0.24 -19.78
C LEU A 159 9.66 -1.15 -19.50
N GLU A 160 10.86 -0.73 -19.88
CA GLU A 160 12.11 -1.44 -19.58
C GLU A 160 12.32 -1.56 -18.07
N ALA A 161 12.17 -0.47 -17.32
CA ALA A 161 12.30 -0.50 -15.85
C ALA A 161 11.20 -1.34 -15.20
N ALA A 162 9.97 -1.31 -15.72
CA ALA A 162 8.89 -2.17 -15.25
C ALA A 162 9.19 -3.64 -15.55
N HIS A 163 9.72 -3.96 -16.74
CA HIS A 163 10.14 -5.31 -17.11
C HIS A 163 11.23 -5.84 -16.19
N ASP A 164 12.30 -5.06 -15.98
CA ASP A 164 13.44 -5.44 -15.15
C ASP A 164 13.06 -5.71 -13.70
N THR A 165 11.96 -5.11 -13.23
CA THR A 165 11.47 -5.22 -11.85
C THR A 165 10.26 -6.15 -11.71
N GLU A 166 9.84 -6.83 -12.78
CA GLU A 166 8.63 -7.67 -12.79
C GLU A 166 8.69 -8.80 -11.75
N ASN A 167 9.80 -9.52 -11.66
CA ASN A 167 9.95 -10.62 -10.69
C ASN A 167 9.86 -10.11 -9.25
N ASP A 168 10.46 -8.96 -8.94
CA ASP A 168 10.40 -8.38 -7.61
C ASP A 168 8.98 -7.92 -7.26
N ARG A 169 8.27 -7.28 -8.20
CA ARG A 169 6.86 -6.89 -8.06
C ARG A 169 5.96 -8.10 -7.80
N ARG A 170 6.09 -9.14 -8.62
CA ARG A 170 5.33 -10.38 -8.50
C ARG A 170 5.59 -11.07 -7.17
N LEU A 171 6.85 -11.12 -6.73
CA LEU A 171 7.21 -11.71 -5.43
C LEU A 171 6.62 -10.92 -4.26
N GLN A 172 6.66 -9.59 -4.30
CA GLN A 172 6.03 -8.77 -3.25
C GLN A 172 4.51 -8.97 -3.21
N LEU A 173 3.85 -8.99 -4.37
CA LEU A 173 2.42 -9.29 -4.46
C LEU A 173 2.11 -10.68 -3.87
N ALA A 174 2.95 -11.67 -4.16
CA ALA A 174 2.80 -13.02 -3.63
C ALA A 174 2.96 -13.07 -2.10
N LEU A 175 3.95 -12.36 -1.55
CA LEU A 175 4.15 -12.25 -0.10
C LEU A 175 3.01 -11.49 0.59
N ASN A 176 2.40 -10.51 -0.07
CA ASN A 176 1.20 -9.84 0.42
C ASN A 176 0.02 -10.81 0.45
N ARG A 177 -0.22 -11.57 -0.62
CA ARG A 177 -1.31 -12.56 -0.65
C ARG A 177 -1.09 -13.74 0.30
N LEU A 178 0.16 -14.01 0.69
CA LEU A 178 0.49 -15.05 1.66
C LEU A 178 -0.17 -14.81 3.03
N THR A 179 -0.36 -13.56 3.44
CA THR A 179 -1.01 -13.24 4.72
C THR A 179 -2.50 -13.56 4.73
N ASP A 180 -3.11 -13.74 3.55
CA ASP A 180 -4.54 -14.04 3.40
C ASP A 180 -4.81 -15.54 3.21
N VAL A 181 -3.77 -16.38 3.13
CA VAL A 181 -3.91 -17.83 3.01
C VAL A 181 -4.48 -18.41 4.30
N ARG A 182 -5.51 -19.25 4.18
CA ARG A 182 -6.22 -19.91 5.30
C ARG A 182 -6.26 -21.42 5.17
N THR A 183 -5.79 -21.98 4.04
CA THR A 183 -5.80 -23.44 3.82
C THR A 183 -4.57 -23.92 3.05
N PRO A 184 -4.23 -25.22 3.13
CA PRO A 184 -3.18 -25.81 2.29
C PRO A 184 -3.46 -25.70 0.79
N ASP A 185 -4.73 -25.76 0.37
CA ASP A 185 -5.11 -25.66 -1.03
C ASP A 185 -4.90 -24.25 -1.59
N GLU A 186 -5.22 -23.21 -0.79
CA GLU A 186 -4.92 -21.81 -1.12
C GLU A 186 -3.40 -21.57 -1.18
N LEU A 187 -2.62 -22.16 -0.27
CA LEU A 187 -1.16 -22.08 -0.31
C LEU A 187 -0.60 -22.70 -1.60
N MET A 188 -1.11 -23.88 -1.98
CA MET A 188 -0.74 -24.54 -3.23
C MET A 188 -1.10 -23.67 -4.45
N GLN A 189 -2.31 -23.12 -4.49
CA GLN A 189 -2.75 -22.24 -5.57
C GLN A 189 -1.86 -21.00 -5.68
N LEU A 190 -1.47 -20.41 -4.55
CA LEU A 190 -0.57 -19.25 -4.52
C LEU A 190 0.80 -19.59 -5.11
N PHE A 191 1.38 -20.75 -4.80
CA PHE A 191 2.67 -21.20 -5.38
C PHE A 191 2.56 -21.54 -6.87
N GLN A 192 1.39 -21.94 -7.36
CA GLN A 192 1.15 -22.16 -8.79
C GLN A 192 1.06 -20.82 -9.54
N GLU A 193 0.44 -19.81 -8.94
CA GLU A 193 0.33 -18.46 -9.51
C GLU A 193 1.64 -17.67 -9.44
N PHE A 194 2.41 -17.86 -8.37
CA PHE A 194 3.68 -17.19 -8.09
C PHE A 194 4.81 -18.20 -7.78
N PRO A 195 5.38 -18.85 -8.81
CA PRO A 195 6.50 -19.78 -8.64
C PRO A 195 7.73 -19.16 -7.95
N GLU A 196 7.85 -17.83 -8.00
CA GLU A 196 8.92 -17.06 -7.38
C GLU A 196 8.97 -17.22 -5.84
N LEU A 197 7.84 -17.58 -5.20
CA LEU A 197 7.77 -17.90 -3.76
C LEU A 197 8.65 -19.08 -3.36
N GLY A 198 8.90 -20.03 -4.28
CA GLY A 198 9.81 -21.15 -4.04
C GLY A 198 11.29 -20.79 -4.21
N GLY A 199 11.59 -19.56 -4.62
CA GLY A 199 12.94 -19.10 -4.92
C GLY A 199 13.69 -18.55 -3.70
N PRO A 200 15.03 -18.39 -3.81
CA PRO A 200 15.84 -17.79 -2.74
C PRO A 200 15.47 -16.32 -2.47
N GLY A 201 14.89 -15.61 -3.44
CA GLY A 201 14.43 -14.22 -3.28
C GLY A 201 13.29 -14.09 -2.27
N ALA A 202 12.39 -15.07 -2.20
CA ALA A 202 11.24 -15.04 -1.30
C ALA A 202 11.65 -14.98 0.17
N ARG A 203 12.65 -15.78 0.54
CA ARG A 203 13.23 -15.75 1.89
C ARG A 203 13.83 -14.39 2.22
N MET A 204 14.65 -13.84 1.33
CA MET A 204 15.32 -12.56 1.58
C MET A 204 14.31 -11.42 1.74
N GLN A 205 13.27 -11.39 0.90
CA GLN A 205 12.20 -10.39 1.02
C GLN A 205 11.33 -10.60 2.26
N ALA A 206 11.02 -11.86 2.63
CA ALA A 206 10.33 -12.18 3.88
C ALA A 206 11.13 -11.68 5.09
N GLU A 207 12.44 -11.96 5.14
CA GLU A 207 13.33 -11.45 6.19
C GLU A 207 13.33 -9.91 6.21
N ALA A 208 13.41 -9.23 5.06
CA ALA A 208 13.35 -7.76 5.01
C ALA A 208 11.99 -7.20 5.50
N ARG A 209 10.89 -7.88 5.18
CA ARG A 209 9.52 -7.46 5.50
C ARG A 209 9.19 -7.61 6.99
N TRP A 210 9.50 -8.78 7.57
CA TRP A 210 9.10 -9.13 8.94
C TRP A 210 10.24 -9.01 9.98
N SER A 211 11.41 -8.46 9.63
CA SER A 211 12.52 -8.22 10.59
C SER A 211 12.45 -6.90 11.36
N LYS A 212 11.42 -6.06 11.14
CA LYS A 212 11.32 -4.78 11.84
C LYS A 212 11.15 -5.03 13.34
N PRO A 213 11.98 -4.42 14.21
CA PRO A 213 11.98 -4.67 15.64
C PRO A 213 10.92 -3.79 16.32
N SER A 214 9.75 -4.33 16.59
CA SER A 214 8.74 -3.60 17.36
C SER A 214 8.04 -4.42 18.45
N THR A 215 7.98 -5.76 18.35
CA THR A 215 7.24 -6.58 19.33
C THR A 215 7.90 -7.91 19.66
N SER A 216 7.71 -8.38 20.90
CA SER A 216 8.08 -9.74 21.32
C SER A 216 7.22 -10.74 20.54
N GLY A 217 7.83 -11.50 19.63
CA GLY A 217 7.14 -12.52 18.83
C GLY A 217 7.44 -12.48 17.33
N GLU A 218 7.81 -11.31 16.79
CA GLU A 218 8.18 -11.14 15.37
C GLU A 218 9.28 -12.11 14.88
N PRO A 219 10.35 -12.42 15.66
CA PRO A 219 11.37 -13.38 15.21
C PRO A 219 10.86 -14.82 15.05
N LEU A 220 9.90 -15.23 15.89
CA LEU A 220 9.30 -16.56 15.85
C LEU A 220 8.29 -16.67 14.69
N PHE A 221 7.49 -15.62 14.48
CA PHE A 221 6.60 -15.53 13.32
C PHE A 221 7.40 -15.58 12.00
N LEU A 222 8.46 -14.77 11.89
CA LEU A 222 9.34 -14.80 10.72
C LEU A 222 9.96 -16.19 10.50
N ALA A 223 10.40 -16.87 11.57
CA ALA A 223 10.93 -18.22 11.45
C ALA A 223 9.88 -19.22 10.94
N ALA A 224 8.63 -19.11 11.41
CA ALA A 224 7.51 -19.92 10.94
C ALA A 224 7.20 -19.67 9.46
N VAL A 225 7.16 -18.41 9.02
CA VAL A 225 6.96 -18.05 7.61
C VAL A 225 8.09 -18.61 6.73
N ILE A 226 9.36 -18.48 7.14
CA ILE A 226 10.51 -18.99 6.39
C ILE A 226 10.42 -20.52 6.24
N GLU A 227 10.09 -21.24 7.31
CA GLU A 227 9.98 -22.69 7.24
C GLU A 227 8.78 -23.13 6.39
N MET A 228 7.64 -22.43 6.48
CA MET A 228 6.49 -22.64 5.60
C MET A 228 6.87 -22.50 4.12
N LEU A 229 7.54 -21.38 3.75
CA LEU A 229 8.00 -21.16 2.37
C LEU A 229 8.94 -22.28 1.90
N LYS A 230 9.85 -22.73 2.76
CA LYS A 230 10.81 -23.79 2.47
C LYS A 230 10.13 -25.15 2.26
N THR A 231 9.19 -25.53 3.13
CA THR A 231 8.45 -26.80 3.03
C THR A 231 7.48 -26.80 1.84
N ALA A 232 6.79 -25.68 1.61
CA ALA A 232 5.92 -25.51 0.45
C ALA A 232 6.70 -25.54 -0.87
N ALA A 233 7.89 -24.95 -0.94
CA ALA A 233 8.78 -25.03 -2.11
C ALA A 233 9.21 -26.47 -2.45
N ALA A 234 9.22 -27.38 -1.46
CA ALA A 234 9.46 -28.81 -1.68
C ALA A 234 8.21 -29.58 -2.16
N GLY A 235 7.06 -28.92 -2.24
CA GLY A 235 5.78 -29.47 -2.70
C GLY A 235 4.90 -30.07 -1.59
N ASP A 236 5.26 -29.93 -0.32
CA ASP A 236 4.47 -30.41 0.81
C ASP A 236 3.67 -29.27 1.47
N PHE A 237 2.58 -28.86 0.80
CA PHE A 237 1.74 -27.74 1.23
C PHE A 237 0.96 -28.02 2.51
N THR A 238 0.53 -29.27 2.72
CA THR A 238 -0.22 -29.65 3.92
C THR A 238 0.66 -29.56 5.17
N SER A 239 1.87 -30.12 5.14
CA SER A 239 2.79 -30.02 6.28
C SER A 239 3.24 -28.58 6.49
N ALA A 240 3.57 -27.85 5.41
CA ALA A 240 3.98 -26.45 5.49
C ALA A 240 2.95 -25.58 6.23
N PHE A 241 1.67 -25.70 5.85
CA PHE A 241 0.59 -24.92 6.45
C PHE A 241 0.30 -25.36 7.90
N THR A 242 0.25 -26.67 8.16
CA THR A 242 -0.02 -27.21 9.50
C THR A 242 1.06 -26.81 10.52
N GLU A 243 2.34 -26.86 10.11
CA GLU A 243 3.46 -26.46 10.97
C GLU A 243 3.46 -24.94 11.21
N PHE A 244 3.10 -24.15 10.19
CA PHE A 244 2.92 -22.71 10.33
C PHE A 244 1.81 -22.37 11.31
N GLU A 245 0.60 -22.93 11.14
CA GLU A 245 -0.52 -22.73 12.07
C GLU A 245 -0.13 -23.10 13.50
N HIS A 246 0.51 -24.26 13.68
CA HIS A 246 0.96 -24.69 15.00
C HIS A 246 1.97 -23.73 15.63
N ALA A 247 2.90 -23.18 14.85
CA ALA A 247 3.86 -22.20 15.32
C ALA A 247 3.19 -20.86 15.68
N VAL A 248 2.20 -20.41 14.90
CA VAL A 248 1.41 -19.20 15.19
C VAL A 248 0.57 -19.40 16.45
N ASP A 249 -0.08 -20.55 16.61
CA ASP A 249 -0.84 -20.89 17.82
C ASP A 249 0.04 -20.92 19.07
N GLN A 250 1.23 -21.54 18.99
CA GLN A 250 2.20 -21.53 20.08
C GLN A 250 2.67 -20.12 20.42
N LEU A 251 2.97 -19.31 19.39
CA LEU A 251 3.36 -17.92 19.57
C LEU A 251 2.27 -17.12 20.29
N MET A 252 1.02 -17.31 19.87
CA MET A 252 -0.14 -16.67 20.50
C MET A 252 -0.32 -17.10 21.95
N HIS A 253 -0.11 -18.37 22.26
CA HIS A 253 -0.24 -18.87 23.62
C HIS A 253 0.89 -18.39 24.55
N ASP A 254 2.13 -18.51 24.09
CA ASP A 254 3.32 -18.35 24.94
C ASP A 254 3.76 -16.88 25.08
N GLU A 255 3.71 -16.10 24.01
CA GLU A 255 4.18 -14.70 24.01
C GLU A 255 3.03 -13.72 24.24
N PHE A 256 1.91 -13.89 23.53
CA PHE A 256 0.80 -12.93 23.58
C PHE A 256 -0.27 -13.24 24.62
N GLY A 257 -0.46 -14.53 24.97
CA GLY A 257 -1.44 -14.98 25.96
C GLY A 257 -1.36 -14.20 27.28
N PRO A 258 -0.18 -14.07 27.91
CA PRO A 258 -0.03 -13.30 29.16
C PRO A 258 -0.38 -11.81 29.01
N GLU A 259 -0.05 -11.19 27.87
CA GLU A 259 -0.40 -9.79 27.61
C GLU A 259 -1.91 -9.62 27.38
N VAL A 260 -2.52 -10.51 26.60
CA VAL A 260 -3.97 -10.53 26.34
C VAL A 260 -4.74 -10.72 27.64
N GLU A 261 -4.33 -11.67 28.49
CA GLU A 261 -4.95 -11.88 29.81
C GLU A 261 -4.85 -10.63 30.70
N ALA A 262 -3.66 -10.02 30.77
CA ALA A 262 -3.45 -8.80 31.54
C ALA A 262 -4.29 -7.62 31.02
N LEU A 263 -4.37 -7.45 29.70
CA LEU A 263 -5.16 -6.40 29.07
C LEU A 263 -6.67 -6.63 29.25
N LEU A 264 -7.16 -7.87 29.15
CA LEU A 264 -8.56 -8.21 29.43
C LEU A 264 -8.92 -7.91 30.88
N GLU A 265 -8.03 -8.21 31.83
CA GLU A 265 -8.21 -7.86 33.24
C GLU A 265 -8.25 -6.33 33.45
N ILE A 266 -7.34 -5.58 32.83
CA ILE A 266 -7.33 -4.11 32.88
C ILE A 266 -8.64 -3.56 32.30
N PHE A 267 -9.03 -4.04 31.12
CA PHE A 267 -10.24 -3.63 30.42
C PHE A 267 -11.49 -3.85 31.29
N GLY A 268 -11.70 -5.08 31.77
CA GLY A 268 -12.86 -5.42 32.58
C GLY A 268 -12.92 -4.63 33.90
N ASN A 269 -11.78 -4.46 34.57
CA ASN A 269 -11.71 -3.65 35.80
C ASN A 269 -12.00 -2.17 35.56
N ALA A 270 -11.52 -1.61 34.44
CA ALA A 270 -11.78 -0.23 34.06
C ALA A 270 -13.26 0.01 33.75
N VAL A 271 -13.91 -0.92 33.02
CA VAL A 271 -15.36 -0.91 32.76
C VAL A 271 -16.16 -0.90 34.08
N ILE A 272 -15.85 -1.81 35.01
CA ILE A 272 -16.54 -1.89 36.31
C ILE A 272 -16.40 -0.60 37.12
N ARG A 273 -15.22 0.04 37.06
CA ARG A 273 -14.93 1.29 37.78
C ARG A 273 -15.41 2.54 37.04
N ARG A 274 -15.95 2.40 35.82
CA ARG A 274 -16.31 3.50 34.91
C ARG A 274 -15.13 4.41 34.58
N ASP A 275 -13.94 3.83 34.49
CA ASP A 275 -12.72 4.49 34.01
C ASP A 275 -12.62 4.30 32.49
N TYR A 276 -13.44 5.06 31.75
CA TYR A 276 -13.62 4.84 30.32
C TYR A 276 -12.35 5.12 29.50
N THR A 277 -11.48 6.02 29.95
CA THR A 277 -10.20 6.29 29.28
C THR A 277 -9.30 5.05 29.27
N THR A 278 -9.10 4.43 30.44
CA THR A 278 -8.29 3.20 30.54
C THR A 278 -8.95 2.03 29.84
N ALA A 279 -10.29 1.94 29.86
CA ALA A 279 -11.00 0.91 29.11
C ALA A 279 -10.78 1.06 27.59
N LEU A 280 -10.87 2.28 27.05
CA LEU A 280 -10.60 2.53 25.63
C LEU A 280 -9.15 2.20 25.26
N GLU A 281 -8.17 2.67 26.04
CA GLU A 281 -6.74 2.38 25.77
C GLU A 281 -6.41 0.87 25.79
N ALA A 282 -6.96 0.13 26.76
CA ALA A 282 -6.76 -1.31 26.85
C ALA A 282 -7.50 -2.06 25.72
N GLY A 283 -8.72 -1.63 25.38
CA GLY A 283 -9.50 -2.22 24.30
C GLY A 283 -8.89 -1.96 22.93
N ASP A 284 -8.36 -0.77 22.66
CA ASP A 284 -7.65 -0.47 21.41
C ASP A 284 -6.41 -1.34 21.25
N ARG A 285 -5.66 -1.58 22.33
CA ARG A 285 -4.51 -2.51 22.32
C ARG A 285 -4.94 -3.96 22.07
N LEU A 286 -6.00 -4.42 22.74
CA LEU A 286 -6.54 -5.76 22.52
C LEU A 286 -7.04 -5.94 21.09
N LEU A 287 -7.67 -4.92 20.51
CA LEU A 287 -8.14 -4.93 19.13
C LEU A 287 -6.96 -4.99 18.14
N GLY A 288 -5.88 -4.25 18.43
CA GLY A 288 -4.63 -4.33 17.67
C GLY A 288 -4.03 -5.73 17.66
N ILE A 289 -3.98 -6.40 18.82
CA ILE A 289 -3.53 -7.80 18.92
C ILE A 289 -4.48 -8.72 18.13
N ALA A 290 -5.80 -8.62 18.37
CA ALA A 290 -6.78 -9.48 17.71
C ALA A 290 -6.73 -9.37 16.17
N THR A 291 -6.61 -8.14 15.65
CA THR A 291 -6.49 -7.87 14.22
C THR A 291 -5.20 -8.45 13.65
N SER A 292 -4.08 -8.31 14.36
CA SER A 292 -2.76 -8.77 13.90
C SER A 292 -2.66 -10.29 13.76
N PHE A 293 -3.44 -11.02 14.56
CA PHE A 293 -3.42 -12.48 14.62
C PHE A 293 -4.71 -13.13 14.13
N HIS A 294 -5.64 -12.35 13.56
CA HIS A 294 -6.96 -12.81 13.12
C HIS A 294 -7.72 -13.62 14.19
N ALA A 295 -7.62 -13.21 15.45
CA ALA A 295 -8.30 -13.86 16.56
C ALA A 295 -9.76 -13.38 16.65
N GLU A 296 -10.63 -13.91 15.78
CA GLU A 296 -12.03 -13.47 15.60
C GLU A 296 -12.83 -13.44 16.92
N ASP A 297 -12.65 -14.44 17.79
CA ASP A 297 -13.34 -14.49 19.09
C ASP A 297 -12.90 -13.36 20.03
N LEU A 298 -11.61 -13.01 20.03
CA LEU A 298 -11.08 -11.91 20.81
C LEU A 298 -11.52 -10.57 20.23
N GLU A 299 -11.47 -10.43 18.90
CA GLU A 299 -11.94 -9.23 18.20
C GLU A 299 -13.41 -8.94 18.54
N LEU A 300 -14.29 -9.94 18.41
CA LEU A 300 -15.70 -9.80 18.71
C LEU A 300 -15.95 -9.41 20.17
N LEU A 301 -15.25 -10.04 21.11
CA LEU A 301 -15.34 -9.73 22.54
C LEU A 301 -14.96 -8.25 22.81
N VAL A 302 -13.86 -7.80 22.22
CA VAL A 302 -13.29 -6.45 22.43
C VAL A 302 -14.16 -5.39 21.77
N VAL A 303 -14.62 -5.61 20.53
CA VAL A 303 -15.51 -4.70 19.82
C VAL A 303 -16.82 -4.51 20.59
N HIS A 304 -17.41 -5.60 21.09
CA HIS A 304 -18.63 -5.52 21.89
C HIS A 304 -18.41 -4.71 23.17
N GLY A 305 -17.32 -4.98 23.91
CA GLY A 305 -16.99 -4.24 25.12
C GLY A 305 -16.71 -2.75 24.87
N LEU A 306 -15.98 -2.43 23.79
CA LEU A 306 -15.68 -1.05 23.39
C LEU A 306 -16.96 -0.30 23.02
N ALA A 307 -17.90 -0.93 22.32
CA ALA A 307 -19.20 -0.35 21.99
C ALA A 307 -20.01 -0.01 23.26
N GLU A 308 -20.01 -0.90 24.26
CA GLU A 308 -20.65 -0.63 25.56
C GLU A 308 -20.01 0.55 26.28
N VAL A 309 -18.67 0.59 26.34
CA VAL A 309 -17.91 1.71 26.95
C VAL A 309 -18.26 3.04 26.28
N GLN A 310 -18.27 3.09 24.95
CA GLN A 310 -18.58 4.30 24.20
C GLN A 310 -20.06 4.72 24.35
N LEU A 311 -20.98 3.78 24.53
CA LEU A 311 -22.38 4.08 24.82
C LEU A 311 -22.56 4.69 26.21
N GLU A 312 -21.78 4.29 27.20
CA GLU A 312 -21.89 4.75 28.58
C GLU A 312 -21.06 5.99 28.91
N GLU A 313 -20.03 6.30 28.12
CA GLU A 313 -19.16 7.47 28.33
C GLU A 313 -19.94 8.80 28.30
N PRO A 314 -19.98 9.57 29.40
CA PRO A 314 -20.70 10.84 29.44
C PRO A 314 -19.88 11.97 28.81
N GLY A 315 -20.41 12.61 27.75
CA GLY A 315 -19.82 13.82 27.18
C GLY A 315 -20.44 14.28 25.85
N PRO A 316 -20.12 15.51 25.38
CA PRO A 316 -20.50 15.96 24.04
C PRO A 316 -19.85 15.09 22.94
N GLY A 317 -20.53 14.93 21.80
CA GLY A 317 -20.04 14.12 20.67
C GLY A 317 -20.32 12.61 20.75
N ARG A 318 -21.20 12.16 21.67
CA ARG A 318 -21.60 10.74 21.80
C ARG A 318 -22.16 10.15 20.49
N VAL A 319 -22.96 10.92 19.77
CA VAL A 319 -23.55 10.51 18.48
C VAL A 319 -22.45 10.36 17.41
N ASP A 320 -21.56 11.36 17.28
CA ASP A 320 -20.45 11.34 16.31
C ASP A 320 -19.39 10.24 16.59
N ARG A 321 -19.34 9.72 17.84
CA ARG A 321 -18.51 8.55 18.19
C ARG A 321 -19.20 7.25 17.79
N LEU A 322 -20.49 7.11 18.11
CA LEU A 322 -21.29 5.94 17.71
C LEU A 322 -21.36 5.76 16.19
N GLU A 323 -21.48 6.85 15.43
CA GLU A 323 -21.48 6.80 13.97
C GLU A 323 -20.14 6.34 13.36
N ARG A 324 -19.02 6.55 14.08
CA ARG A 324 -17.69 6.07 13.65
C ARG A 324 -17.39 4.62 14.00
N SER A 325 -18.06 4.07 15.00
CA SER A 325 -17.83 2.70 15.48
C SER A 325 -18.69 1.65 14.77
N VAL A 326 -19.69 2.09 14.00
CA VAL A 326 -20.61 1.23 13.22
C VAL A 326 -20.30 1.25 11.71
N ALA A 327 -19.43 2.15 11.26
CA ALA A 327 -19.01 2.32 9.86
C ALA A 327 -17.67 1.63 9.60
#